data_AF-A0A1X7JPY4-F1
#
_entry.id   AF-A0A1X7JPY4-F1
#
_cell.length_a   1.000
_cell.length_b   1.000
_cell.length_c   1.000
_cell.angle_alpha   90.00
_cell.angle_beta   90.00
_cell.angle_gamma   90.00
#
_symmetry.space_group_name_H-M   'P 1'
#
loop_
_entity.id
_entity.type
_entity.pdbx_description
1 polymer ?
#
loop_
_entity_poly.entity_id
_entity_poly.type
_entity_poly.pdbx_seq_one_letter_code
_entity_poly.pdbx_strand_id
1 'polypeptide(L)'
;MELSSHLINASAFDSENVSEMRLAAQLAERTPDESITLFDKGFYSLGLLHHWQTSGEKRHWLLPLKKHTQYEVVRKLGRGDELVELKTSPQARKQSLSTLTFHVIS
;
A
#
# COMPACT_ATOMS: atom_id res chain seq x y z
N MET A 1 33.16 -8.81 -9.94
CA MET A 1 32.27 -7.65 -10.13
C MET A 1 30.90 -8.25 -10.44
N GLU A 2 30.00 -8.31 -9.46
CA GLU A 2 28.65 -8.83 -9.68
C GLU A 2 27.85 -7.77 -10.45
N LEU A 3 27.41 -8.10 -11.66
CA LEU A 3 26.69 -7.19 -12.56
C LEU A 3 25.19 -7.46 -12.40
N SER A 4 24.60 -7.01 -11.29
CA SER A 4 23.15 -7.12 -11.12
C SER A 4 22.46 -6.07 -11.99
N SER A 5 21.84 -6.51 -13.08
CA SER A 5 20.96 -5.67 -13.88
C SER A 5 19.63 -5.46 -13.14
N HIS A 6 19.26 -4.20 -12.90
CA HIS A 6 17.95 -3.83 -12.37
C HIS A 6 17.10 -3.23 -13.49
N LEU A 7 15.87 -3.71 -13.61
CA LEU A 7 14.89 -3.15 -14.55
C LEU A 7 14.11 -2.03 -13.84
N ILE A 8 14.07 -0.84 -14.46
CA ILE A 8 13.20 0.25 -14.03
C ILE A 8 12.02 0.30 -15.00
N ASN A 9 10.82 -0.04 -14.52
CA ASN A 9 9.61 -0.02 -15.34
C ASN A 9 8.98 1.38 -15.41
N ALA A 10 9.07 2.16 -14.34
CA ALA A 10 8.46 3.48 -14.26
C ALA A 10 9.18 4.38 -13.26
N SER A 11 9.09 5.68 -13.50
CA SER A 11 9.51 6.75 -12.59
C SER A 11 8.56 7.94 -12.74
N ALA A 12 8.42 8.71 -11.67
CA ALA A 12 7.62 9.92 -11.61
C ALA A 12 8.48 11.04 -11.02
N PHE A 13 8.39 12.24 -11.61
CA PHE A 13 9.17 13.41 -11.21
C PHE A 13 8.26 14.63 -11.15
N ASP A 14 8.46 15.48 -10.16
CA ASP A 14 7.76 16.75 -10.00
C ASP A 14 8.63 17.69 -9.14
N SER A 15 8.15 18.90 -8.89
CA SER A 15 8.80 19.88 -8.03
C SER A 15 8.87 19.44 -6.55
N GLU A 16 9.82 19.99 -5.81
CA GLU A 16 10.09 19.68 -4.40
C GLU A 16 8.90 19.91 -3.45
N ASN A 17 7.93 20.74 -3.85
CA ASN A 17 6.75 21.02 -3.05
C ASN A 17 5.68 19.92 -3.15
N VAL A 18 5.87 18.93 -4.02
CA VAL A 18 4.96 17.80 -4.22
C VAL A 18 5.33 16.65 -3.30
N SER A 19 4.36 16.21 -2.49
CA SER A 19 4.55 15.07 -1.59
C SER A 19 4.90 13.79 -2.36
N GLU A 20 5.88 13.02 -1.85
CA GLU A 20 6.23 11.69 -2.35
C GLU A 20 5.02 10.76 -2.47
N MET A 21 4.00 10.93 -1.61
CA MET A 21 2.76 10.16 -1.67
C MET A 21 1.99 10.39 -2.98
N ARG A 22 2.01 11.63 -3.50
CA ARG A 22 1.38 11.99 -4.78
C ARG A 22 2.20 11.46 -5.96
N LEU A 23 3.53 11.54 -5.87
CA LEU A 23 4.43 10.95 -6.87
C LEU A 23 4.23 9.43 -6.96
N ALA A 24 4.15 8.75 -5.81
CA ALA A 24 3.86 7.33 -5.76
C ALA A 24 2.49 7.04 -6.41
N ALA A 25 1.43 7.79 -6.08
CA ALA A 25 0.11 7.56 -6.68
C ALA A 25 0.14 7.58 -8.22
N GLN A 26 0.97 8.42 -8.86
CA GLN A 26 1.13 8.44 -10.32
C GLN A 26 1.72 7.14 -10.90
N LEU A 27 2.49 6.39 -10.10
CA LEU A 27 3.07 5.10 -10.50
C LEU A 27 2.03 3.97 -10.47
N ALA A 28 0.90 4.16 -9.78
CA ALA A 28 -0.14 3.14 -9.70
C ALA A 28 -0.64 2.76 -11.10
N GLU A 29 -0.84 3.73 -12.00
CA GLU A 29 -1.31 3.52 -13.37
C GLU A 29 -0.31 2.74 -14.25
N ARG A 30 0.98 2.81 -13.92
CA ARG A 30 2.07 2.17 -14.68
C ARG A 30 2.49 0.83 -14.10
N THR A 31 1.92 0.47 -12.95
CA THR A 31 2.19 -0.81 -12.29
C THR A 31 1.44 -1.90 -13.05
N PRO A 32 2.07 -3.03 -13.41
CA PRO A 32 1.38 -4.12 -14.09
C PRO A 32 0.26 -4.72 -13.24
N ASP A 33 -0.75 -5.30 -13.89
CA ASP A 33 -1.74 -6.15 -13.21
C ASP A 33 -1.09 -7.43 -12.68
N GLU A 34 -1.79 -8.13 -11.78
CA GLU A 34 -1.33 -9.37 -11.13
C GLU A 34 0.04 -9.23 -10.47
N SER A 35 0.33 -8.05 -9.91
CA SER A 35 1.60 -7.72 -9.30
C SER A 35 1.51 -7.57 -7.78
N ILE A 36 2.67 -7.66 -7.11
CA ILE A 36 2.83 -7.33 -5.70
C ILE A 36 3.87 -6.21 -5.55
N THR A 37 3.44 -5.06 -5.01
CA THR A 37 4.32 -3.92 -4.77
C THR A 37 4.79 -3.91 -3.32
N LEU A 38 6.10 -3.85 -3.10
CA LEU A 38 6.68 -3.68 -1.77
C LEU A 38 6.86 -2.18 -1.47
N PHE A 39 6.08 -1.65 -0.52
CA PHE A 39 6.22 -0.27 -0.06
C PHE A 39 7.10 -0.17 1.17
N ASP A 40 7.84 0.93 1.27
CA ASP A 40 8.48 1.33 2.51
C ASP A 40 7.45 1.87 3.53
N LYS A 41 7.80 1.86 4.82
CA LYS A 41 7.02 2.42 5.93
C LYS A 41 6.63 3.89 5.74
N GLY A 42 7.43 4.65 4.99
CA GLY A 42 7.15 6.05 4.62
C GLY A 42 5.84 6.21 3.84
N PHE A 43 5.42 5.19 3.09
CA PHE A 43 4.24 5.21 2.22
C PHE A 43 2.95 4.70 2.89
N TYR A 44 2.90 4.67 4.22
CA TYR A 44 1.69 4.31 4.96
C TYR A 44 0.63 5.42 4.85
N SER A 45 -0.09 5.43 3.74
CA SER A 45 -1.24 6.28 3.46
C SER A 45 -2.40 5.41 2.98
N LEU A 46 -3.48 5.36 3.75
CA LEU A 46 -4.65 4.54 3.41
C LEU A 46 -5.24 4.93 2.05
N GLY A 47 -5.21 6.21 1.70
CA GLY A 47 -5.66 6.69 0.39
C GLY A 47 -4.78 6.20 -0.75
N LEU A 48 -3.45 6.22 -0.57
CA LEU A 48 -2.51 5.70 -1.58
C LEU A 48 -2.69 4.19 -1.76
N LEU A 49 -2.71 3.43 -0.66
CA LEU A 49 -2.77 1.97 -0.68
C LEU A 49 -4.10 1.47 -1.26
N HIS A 50 -5.21 2.12 -0.91
CA HIS A 50 -6.50 1.85 -1.54
C HIS A 50 -6.45 2.14 -3.03
N HIS A 51 -6.02 3.35 -3.41
CA HIS A 51 -5.91 3.75 -4.80
C HIS A 51 -5.08 2.73 -5.59
N TRP A 52 -3.89 2.37 -5.11
CA TRP A 52 -2.99 1.42 -5.76
C TRP A 52 -3.64 0.07 -6.05
N GLN A 53 -4.36 -0.48 -5.08
CA GLN A 53 -5.07 -1.75 -5.23
C GLN A 53 -6.24 -1.64 -6.22
N THR A 54 -6.92 -0.50 -6.25
CA THR A 54 -8.10 -0.28 -7.12
C THR A 54 -7.77 0.22 -8.53
N SER A 55 -6.54 0.66 -8.79
CA SER A 55 -6.11 1.21 -10.09
C SER A 55 -5.82 0.16 -11.16
N GLY A 56 -6.08 -1.12 -10.89
CA GLY A 56 -5.91 -2.22 -11.83
C GLY A 56 -6.45 -3.53 -11.30
N GLU A 57 -6.09 -4.63 -11.95
CA GLU A 57 -6.58 -5.96 -11.62
C GLU A 57 -5.57 -6.73 -10.76
N LYS A 58 -6.04 -7.26 -9.62
CA LYS A 58 -5.23 -8.08 -8.69
C LYS A 58 -3.87 -7.43 -8.34
N ARG A 59 -3.86 -6.11 -8.14
CA ARG A 59 -2.68 -5.38 -7.67
C ARG A 59 -2.63 -5.47 -6.16
N HIS A 60 -1.69 -6.28 -5.68
CA HIS A 60 -1.42 -6.47 -4.27
C HIS A 60 -0.28 -5.57 -3.84
N TRP A 61 -0.17 -5.34 -2.54
CA TRP A 61 0.94 -4.61 -1.98
C TRP A 61 1.26 -5.13 -0.59
N LEU A 62 2.52 -4.95 -0.18
CA LEU A 62 2.99 -5.23 1.17
C LEU A 62 3.63 -3.96 1.72
N LEU A 63 3.43 -3.73 3.01
CA LEU A 63 4.03 -2.62 3.72
C LEU A 63 4.43 -3.09 5.11
N PRO A 64 5.66 -2.78 5.59
CA PRO A 64 6.06 -3.15 6.94
C PRO A 64 5.18 -2.45 7.97
N LEU A 65 4.51 -3.24 8.82
CA LEU A 65 3.59 -2.73 9.82
C LEU A 65 4.28 -1.71 10.75
N LYS A 66 3.64 -0.55 10.97
CA LYS A 66 4.12 0.43 11.96
C LYS A 66 3.94 -0.14 13.37
N LYS A 67 4.87 0.20 14.28
CA LYS A 67 4.73 -0.17 15.69
C LYS A 67 3.45 0.45 16.24
N HIS A 68 2.71 -0.33 17.04
CA HIS A 68 1.44 0.09 17.65
C HIS A 68 0.32 0.45 16.66
N THR A 69 0.36 -0.06 15.42
CA THR A 69 -0.80 0.05 14.52
C THR A 69 -2.02 -0.60 15.15
N GLN A 70 -3.11 0.16 15.27
CA GLN A 70 -4.37 -0.34 15.78
C GLN A 70 -5.20 -0.94 14.66
N TYR A 71 -5.59 -2.20 14.84
CA TYR A 71 -6.44 -2.94 13.91
C TYR A 71 -7.31 -3.92 14.68
N GLU A 72 -8.39 -4.35 14.03
CA GLU A 72 -9.26 -5.40 14.54
C GLU A 72 -9.08 -6.65 13.69
N VAL A 73 -8.89 -7.80 14.32
CA VAL A 73 -8.76 -9.08 13.60
C VAL A 73 -10.15 -9.52 13.16
N VAL A 74 -10.37 -9.56 11.84
CA VAL A 74 -11.62 -10.03 11.23
C VAL A 74 -11.62 -11.55 11.17
N ARG A 75 -10.48 -12.17 10.82
CA ARG A 75 -10.34 -13.62 10.70
C ARG A 75 -8.89 -14.05 10.85
N LYS A 76 -8.65 -15.13 11.59
CA LYS A 76 -7.33 -15.80 11.64
C LYS A 76 -7.20 -16.78 10.50
N LEU A 77 -6.07 -16.76 9.80
CA LEU A 77 -5.78 -17.61 8.64
C LEU A 77 -4.75 -18.68 8.97
N GLY A 78 -3.93 -18.45 9.98
CA GLY A 78 -2.94 -19.39 10.47
C GLY A 78 -2.12 -18.78 11.60
N ARG A 79 -1.03 -19.45 11.97
CA ARG A 79 -0.09 -18.90 12.94
C ARG A 79 0.68 -17.74 12.29
N GLY A 80 0.46 -16.52 12.79
CA GLY A 80 1.10 -15.32 12.26
C GLY A 80 0.45 -14.73 11.01
N ASP A 81 -0.71 -15.25 10.59
CA ASP A 81 -1.43 -14.76 9.42
C ASP A 81 -2.88 -14.43 9.78
N GLU A 82 -3.23 -13.16 9.64
CA GLU A 82 -4.49 -12.58 10.08
C GLU A 82 -5.06 -11.63 9.03
N LEU A 83 -6.35 -11.80 8.74
CA LEU A 83 -7.15 -10.81 8.05
C LEU A 83 -7.61 -9.77 9.07
N VAL A 84 -7.28 -8.51 8.84
CA VAL A 84 -7.53 -7.42 9.78
C VAL A 84 -8.22 -6.24 9.10
N GLU A 85 -8.92 -5.45 9.89
CA GLU A 85 -9.46 -4.16 9.49
C GLU A 85 -8.70 -3.05 10.25
N LEU A 86 -8.10 -2.10 9.52
CA LEU A 86 -7.42 -0.98 10.16
C LEU A 86 -8.46 0.03 10.64
N LYS A 87 -8.29 0.56 11.87
CA LYS A 87 -9.14 1.63 12.36
C LYS A 87 -8.84 2.94 11.61
N THR A 88 -9.70 3.29 10.67
CA THR A 88 -9.70 4.58 9.98
C THR A 88 -10.12 5.70 10.94
N SER A 89 -9.46 6.86 10.89
CA SER A 89 -9.97 8.05 11.59
C SER A 89 -11.32 8.49 11.02
N PRO A 90 -12.16 9.21 11.80
CA PRO A 90 -13.43 9.75 11.31
C PRO A 90 -13.28 10.60 10.04
N GLN A 91 -12.15 11.29 9.89
CA GLN A 91 -11.83 12.12 8.73
C GLN A 91 -11.53 11.27 7.48
N ALA A 92 -10.87 10.11 7.63
CA ALA A 92 -10.63 9.18 6.54
C ALA A 92 -11.92 8.47 6.07
N ARG A 93 -12.84 8.15 6.99
CA ARG A 93 -14.17 7.60 6.64
C ARG A 93 -14.98 8.56 5.78
N LYS A 94 -14.84 9.87 6.00
CA LYS A 94 -15.52 10.93 5.24
C LYS A 94 -15.03 11.03 3.78
N GLN A 95 -13.85 10.47 3.47
CA GLN A 95 -13.30 10.37 2.12
C GLN A 95 -13.68 9.05 1.41
N SER A 96 -14.74 8.36 1.86
CA SER A 96 -15.25 7.11 1.28
C SER A 96 -14.32 5.90 1.39
N LEU A 97 -13.43 5.87 2.40
CA LEU A 97 -12.70 4.68 2.82
C LEU A 97 -13.56 3.96 3.86
N SER A 98 -14.70 3.38 3.46
CA SER A 98 -15.68 2.87 4.42
C SER A 98 -15.20 1.62 5.18
N THR A 99 -14.41 0.76 4.54
CA THR A 99 -13.70 -0.37 5.16
C THR A 99 -12.54 -0.76 4.25
N LEU A 100 -11.32 -0.72 4.77
CA LEU A 100 -10.17 -1.33 4.12
C LEU A 100 -9.82 -2.59 4.91
N THR A 101 -9.97 -3.73 4.27
CA THR A 101 -9.53 -5.01 4.82
C THR A 101 -8.12 -5.31 4.31
N PHE A 102 -7.24 -5.69 5.22
CA PHE A 102 -5.83 -5.95 4.96
C PHE A 102 -5.44 -7.33 5.45
N HIS A 103 -4.40 -7.90 4.87
CA HIS A 103 -3.72 -9.06 5.44
C HIS A 103 -2.48 -8.60 6.20
N VAL A 104 -2.34 -9.07 7.43
CA VAL A 104 -1.13 -8.91 8.23
C VAL A 104 -0.45 -10.27 8.33
N ILE A 105 0.79 -10.31 7.85
CA ILE A 105 1.67 -11.47 7.92
C ILE A 105 2.80 -11.08 8.89
N SER A 106 2.92 -11.81 10.01
CA SER A 106 3.88 -11.58 11.11
C SER A 106 4.92 -12.68 11.21
#